data_AF-A0A934ZDV5-F1
#
_entry.id   AF-A0A934ZDV5-F1
#
_cell.length_a   1.000
_cell.length_b   1.000
_cell.length_c   1.000
_cell.angle_alpha   90.00
_cell.angle_beta   90.00
_cell.angle_gamma   90.00
#
_symmetry.space_group_name_H-M   'P 1'
#
loop_
_entity.id
_entity.type
_entity.pdbx_description
1 polymer ?
#
loop_
_entity_poly.entity_id
_entity_poly.type
_entity_poly.pdbx_seq_one_letter_code
_entity_poly.pdbx_strand_id
1 'polypeptide(L)'
;MLLRSLPWLVVGLLGSVVACSAGEASEVLEPSEDLGAPLDRGLVDAGLRDVARLDLGGADRTTPDAPSIDRAMDAAPSSDAPRGCGPREFCGNRLDDDCNGLVDDGCVCTPGATQRCYSGEPAQPGHGACAWGTQTCTGTGEFGTWSACAGETLPAPEACDGVDNNCDGVVDEGCRACIEGTATGAPWQINRTMGPVCFGRSFTTHGDPAEFELAAIPAEAAAGWSAVAATTIDFSQDSALCGRSCECLNGGEFTYFQTFFEVSASYVVRSLTVSMGAVDDGARVTVFNDRHPAGVSDPGAYVQIGGTGTTTDLARYIAPGRNRIVITHLDDCCSHRELAGVRVVLNGGPLERCP
;
A
#
# COMPACT_ATOMS: atom_id res chain seq x y z
N MET A 1 71.69 30.89 -32.38
CA MET A 1 70.77 32.04 -32.23
C MET A 1 70.01 31.84 -30.92
N LEU A 2 70.56 32.38 -29.83
CA LEU A 2 70.00 33.51 -29.02
C LEU A 2 68.70 33.07 -28.28
N LEU A 3 68.76 32.50 -27.07
CA LEU A 3 69.01 33.09 -25.73
C LEU A 3 68.15 34.32 -25.35
N ARG A 4 67.34 34.15 -24.28
CA ARG A 4 66.98 35.05 -23.15
C ARG A 4 65.72 34.46 -22.49
N SER A 5 65.60 33.97 -21.25
CA SER A 5 66.22 34.14 -19.92
C SER A 5 66.04 35.52 -19.22
N LEU A 6 65.48 35.42 -18.00
CA LEU A 6 65.56 36.30 -16.80
C LEU A 6 64.42 37.37 -16.61
N PRO A 7 64.22 37.95 -15.39
CA PRO A 7 63.37 37.41 -14.31
C PRO A 7 62.58 38.47 -13.47
N TRP A 8 61.81 38.01 -12.47
CA TRP A 8 61.56 38.55 -11.12
C TRP A 8 61.36 40.08 -10.88
N LEU A 9 60.24 40.43 -10.25
CA LEU A 9 60.22 41.43 -9.17
C LEU A 9 59.13 41.12 -8.13
N VAL A 10 59.53 41.21 -6.86
CA VAL A 10 58.76 41.05 -5.60
C VAL A 10 58.42 42.45 -5.05
N VAL A 11 57.56 42.49 -4.02
CA VAL A 11 57.25 43.58 -3.05
C VAL A 11 55.97 44.37 -3.40
N GLY A 12 55.00 44.59 -2.51
CA GLY A 12 54.87 44.36 -1.08
C GLY A 12 53.50 44.82 -0.54
N LEU A 13 53.26 44.50 0.73
CA LEU A 13 52.07 44.64 1.59
C LEU A 13 51.29 45.97 1.54
N LEU A 14 49.99 45.87 1.86
CA LEU A 14 49.18 46.57 2.90
C LEU A 14 47.75 45.99 2.78
N GLY A 15 47.08 45.37 3.75
CA GLY A 15 46.99 45.64 5.18
C GLY A 15 45.65 46.33 5.46
N SER A 16 44.57 45.56 5.73
CA SER A 16 43.39 46.02 6.48
C SER A 16 42.60 44.82 7.01
N VAL A 17 42.84 44.54 8.30
CA VAL A 17 41.97 43.75 9.17
C VAL A 17 40.86 44.69 9.63
N VAL A 18 39.59 44.30 9.45
CA VAL A 18 38.46 44.94 10.14
C VAL A 18 37.91 43.92 11.11
N ALA A 19 38.11 44.21 12.39
CA ALA A 19 37.43 43.61 13.53
C ALA A 19 36.45 44.64 14.11
N CYS A 20 35.21 44.24 14.33
CA CYS A 20 34.21 44.87 15.21
C CYS A 20 33.46 43.69 15.83
N SER A 21 33.73 43.27 17.06
CA SER A 21 33.43 43.86 18.37
C SER A 21 32.35 43.02 19.03
N ALA A 22 32.76 42.22 20.02
CA ALA A 22 31.87 41.59 20.97
C ALA A 22 31.23 42.66 21.86
N GLY A 23 29.92 42.52 22.09
CA GLY A 23 29.14 43.25 23.09
C GLY A 23 28.36 42.25 23.94
N GLU A 24 28.36 42.51 25.23
CA GLU A 24 28.12 41.58 26.34
C GLU A 24 26.64 41.22 26.61
N ALA A 25 26.49 40.27 27.54
CA ALA A 25 25.30 39.56 27.98
C ALA A 25 24.35 40.37 28.90
N SER A 26 23.32 39.64 29.37
CA SER A 26 22.28 39.95 30.39
C SER A 26 20.92 40.33 29.75
N GLU A 27 19.75 39.79 30.10
CA GLU A 27 19.24 39.29 31.39
C GLU A 27 18.18 38.18 31.21
N VAL A 28 18.06 37.35 32.25
CA VAL A 28 17.03 36.33 32.50
C VAL A 28 15.80 37.01 33.12
N LEU A 29 14.59 36.78 32.59
CA LEU A 29 13.33 36.96 33.31
C LEU A 29 12.29 35.91 32.90
N GLU A 30 11.62 35.36 33.91
CA GLU A 30 10.79 34.16 33.96
C GLU A 30 9.41 34.31 33.28
N PRO A 31 8.73 33.20 32.89
CA PRO A 31 7.32 33.24 32.55
C PRO A 31 6.43 33.13 33.81
N SER A 32 5.57 34.12 34.01
CA SER A 32 4.49 34.10 35.01
C SER A 32 3.29 33.28 34.53
N GLU A 33 2.97 32.22 35.27
CA GLU A 33 1.69 31.53 35.24
C GLU A 33 0.66 32.31 36.07
N ASP A 34 -0.52 32.66 35.53
CA ASP A 34 -1.79 32.68 36.29
C ASP A 34 -3.00 32.86 35.36
N LEU A 35 -3.79 31.80 35.16
CA LEU A 35 -5.22 31.89 34.84
C LEU A 35 -5.94 30.68 35.47
N GLY A 36 -6.57 30.93 36.61
CA GLY A 36 -7.46 29.97 37.27
C GLY A 36 -8.85 29.86 36.62
N ALA A 37 -9.41 28.65 36.66
CA ALA A 37 -10.81 28.36 37.03
C ALA A 37 -11.02 26.83 37.20
N PRO A 38 -11.98 26.39 38.03
CA PRO A 38 -11.95 25.07 38.67
C PRO A 38 -12.83 24.02 37.96
N LEU A 39 -12.44 22.75 38.07
CA LEU A 39 -13.36 21.62 37.89
C LEU A 39 -13.53 20.87 39.20
N ASP A 40 -14.71 21.05 39.75
CA ASP A 40 -15.34 20.29 40.83
C ASP A 40 -15.70 18.88 40.34
N ARG A 41 -15.11 17.84 40.95
CA ARG A 41 -15.72 16.51 41.02
C ARG A 41 -15.33 15.83 42.33
N GLY A 42 -16.36 15.54 43.12
CA GLY A 42 -16.31 15.06 44.48
C GLY A 42 -15.65 13.69 44.68
N LEU A 43 -15.11 13.57 45.89
CA LEU A 43 -14.48 12.43 46.51
C LEU A 43 -15.42 11.85 47.59
N VAL A 44 -15.78 10.57 47.46
CA VAL A 44 -16.12 9.59 48.51
C VAL A 44 -15.84 8.21 47.87
N ASP A 45 -15.29 7.16 48.47
CA ASP A 45 -14.98 6.79 49.85
C ASP A 45 -13.88 5.68 49.82
N ALA A 46 -13.33 5.44 50.99
CA ALA A 46 -12.18 4.65 51.42
C ALA A 46 -12.10 3.17 51.04
N GLY A 47 -10.89 2.60 51.22
CA GLY A 47 -10.76 1.20 51.63
C GLY A 47 -9.45 0.49 51.27
N LEU A 48 -8.34 0.84 51.93
CA LEU A 48 -7.18 -0.05 52.03
C LEU A 48 -7.59 -1.38 52.71
N ARG A 49 -7.02 -2.52 52.28
CA ARG A 49 -5.95 -3.23 53.03
C ARG A 49 -5.49 -4.54 52.36
N ASP A 50 -4.18 -4.74 52.49
CA ASP A 50 -3.35 -5.91 52.20
C ASP A 50 -3.95 -7.28 52.54
N VAL A 51 -3.59 -8.29 51.72
CA VAL A 51 -3.14 -9.61 52.22
C VAL A 51 -2.24 -10.33 51.20
N ALA A 52 -0.98 -10.48 51.62
CA ALA A 52 -0.11 -11.66 51.59
C ALA A 52 -0.03 -12.56 50.33
N ARG A 53 1.19 -12.59 49.76
CA ARG A 53 1.77 -13.72 49.02
C ARG A 53 2.10 -14.88 49.95
N LEU A 54 1.83 -16.11 49.51
CA LEU A 54 2.32 -17.33 50.15
C LEU A 54 2.81 -18.31 49.07
N ASP A 55 4.14 -18.46 49.01
CA ASP A 55 4.86 -19.60 48.45
C ASP A 55 4.69 -20.80 49.38
N LEU A 56 4.35 -21.98 48.84
CA LEU A 56 4.70 -23.28 49.43
C LEU A 56 4.86 -24.33 48.31
N GLY A 57 6.09 -24.83 48.15
CA GLY A 57 6.40 -25.99 47.30
C GLY A 57 6.42 -27.32 48.07
N GLY A 58 6.41 -28.41 47.31
CA GLY A 58 7.09 -29.68 47.65
C GLY A 58 6.29 -30.79 48.34
N ALA A 59 5.89 -31.80 47.56
CA ALA A 59 5.83 -33.24 47.93
C ALA A 59 5.50 -34.05 46.66
N ASP A 60 6.48 -34.64 45.98
CA ASP A 60 6.94 -36.03 46.16
C ASP A 60 5.80 -37.05 46.36
N ARG A 61 5.44 -37.73 45.25
CA ARG A 61 4.83 -39.07 45.27
C ARG A 61 5.34 -39.89 44.10
N THR A 62 6.29 -40.74 44.42
CA THR A 62 6.59 -41.98 43.69
C THR A 62 5.38 -42.93 43.76
N THR A 63 4.97 -43.47 42.61
CA THR A 63 4.13 -44.69 42.56
C THR A 63 4.78 -45.70 41.62
N PRO A 64 4.86 -46.99 41.99
CA PRO A 64 5.58 -48.02 41.26
C PRO A 64 4.73 -48.65 40.14
N ASP A 65 5.47 -49.29 39.24
CA ASP A 65 5.07 -50.04 38.05
C ASP A 65 3.77 -50.84 38.15
N ALA A 66 2.92 -50.68 37.12
CA ALA A 66 1.97 -51.69 36.67
C ALA A 66 2.02 -51.77 35.12
N PRO A 67 1.88 -52.97 34.52
CA PRO A 67 2.48 -53.31 33.24
C PRO A 67 1.69 -52.79 32.04
N SER A 68 2.42 -52.41 31.00
CA SER A 68 1.93 -52.19 29.65
C SER A 68 1.30 -53.47 29.09
N ILE A 69 -0.02 -53.44 28.91
CA ILE A 69 -0.71 -54.37 28.02
C ILE A 69 -0.82 -53.71 26.65
N ASP A 70 -0.04 -54.23 25.70
CA ASP A 70 -0.17 -53.93 24.29
C ASP A 70 -1.59 -54.22 23.81
N ARG A 71 -2.35 -53.17 23.53
CA ARG A 71 -3.47 -53.22 22.59
C ARG A 71 -3.18 -52.24 21.47
N ALA A 72 -2.59 -52.78 20.41
CA ALA A 72 -2.82 -52.25 19.08
C ALA A 72 -4.30 -52.42 18.76
N MET A 73 -5.03 -51.31 18.64
CA MET A 73 -6.26 -51.19 17.86
C MET A 73 -6.58 -49.70 17.69
N ASP A 74 -6.73 -49.34 16.42
CA ASP A 74 -7.28 -48.10 15.86
C ASP A 74 -6.35 -46.88 15.86
N ALA A 75 -5.65 -46.75 14.73
CA ALA A 75 -5.17 -45.47 14.26
C ALA A 75 -6.35 -44.48 14.21
N ALA A 76 -6.32 -43.49 15.10
CA ALA A 76 -7.18 -42.31 14.95
C ALA A 76 -6.87 -41.66 13.58
N PRO A 77 -7.87 -41.34 12.75
CA PRO A 77 -7.63 -40.57 11.54
C PRO A 77 -7.03 -39.21 11.94
N SER A 78 -6.08 -38.75 11.14
CA SER A 78 -5.39 -37.47 11.31
C SER A 78 -6.39 -36.34 11.56
N SER A 79 -6.11 -35.52 12.57
CA SER A 79 -6.90 -34.35 12.99
C SER A 79 -6.94 -33.18 11.99
N ASP A 80 -6.59 -33.44 10.72
CA ASP A 80 -6.54 -32.46 9.64
C ASP A 80 -7.67 -32.65 8.61
N ALA A 81 -8.67 -33.51 8.91
CA ALA A 81 -9.88 -33.58 8.09
C ALA A 81 -10.58 -32.19 8.07
N PRO A 82 -10.95 -31.66 6.90
CA PRO A 82 -11.70 -30.41 6.81
C PRO A 82 -12.96 -30.48 7.70
N ARG A 83 -13.32 -29.36 8.33
CA ARG A 83 -14.49 -29.33 9.23
C ARG A 83 -15.74 -29.74 8.45
N GLY A 84 -16.38 -30.83 8.85
CA GLY A 84 -17.58 -31.35 8.19
C GLY A 84 -17.40 -32.73 7.56
N CYS A 85 -16.16 -33.18 7.37
CA CYS A 85 -15.87 -34.45 6.71
C CYS A 85 -15.90 -35.64 7.70
N GLY A 86 -16.61 -36.69 7.33
CA GLY A 86 -16.62 -37.99 8.01
C GLY A 86 -15.52 -38.92 7.49
N PRO A 87 -15.36 -40.12 8.06
CA PRO A 87 -14.42 -41.12 7.55
C PRO A 87 -15.01 -41.99 6.42
N ARG A 88 -16.22 -41.71 5.95
CA ARG A 88 -16.99 -42.55 5.01
C ARG A 88 -18.01 -41.73 4.23
N GLU A 89 -18.23 -42.16 2.98
CA GLU A 89 -19.29 -41.70 2.09
C GLU A 89 -20.72 -42.10 2.51
N PHE A 90 -21.66 -41.16 2.41
CA PHE A 90 -23.10 -41.41 2.51
C PHE A 90 -23.75 -41.50 1.13
N CYS A 91 -23.78 -42.72 0.60
CA CYS A 91 -24.29 -43.01 -0.73
C CYS A 91 -25.65 -42.37 -1.06
N GLY A 92 -25.69 -41.66 -2.19
CA GLY A 92 -26.90 -41.11 -2.81
C GLY A 92 -27.25 -39.70 -2.36
N ASN A 93 -26.39 -39.05 -1.56
CA ASN A 93 -26.53 -37.63 -1.21
C ASN A 93 -25.86 -36.70 -2.24
N ARG A 94 -25.01 -37.24 -3.13
CA ARG A 94 -24.33 -36.51 -4.22
C ARG A 94 -23.28 -35.52 -3.75
N LEU A 95 -22.75 -35.73 -2.55
CA LEU A 95 -21.73 -34.91 -1.90
C LEU A 95 -20.49 -35.76 -1.62
N ASP A 96 -19.36 -35.09 -1.41
CA ASP A 96 -18.11 -35.70 -0.95
C ASP A 96 -18.09 -35.63 0.58
N ASP A 97 -18.55 -36.69 1.25
CA ASP A 97 -18.74 -36.67 2.71
C ASP A 97 -17.43 -36.94 3.46
N ASP A 98 -16.48 -37.62 2.83
CA ASP A 98 -15.17 -37.88 3.41
C ASP A 98 -14.07 -36.92 2.91
N CYS A 99 -14.43 -36.02 1.99
CA CYS A 99 -13.61 -34.95 1.44
C CYS A 99 -12.34 -35.45 0.76
N ASN A 100 -12.41 -36.62 0.11
CA ASN A 100 -11.31 -37.21 -0.62
C ASN A 100 -11.22 -36.73 -2.09
N GLY A 101 -12.15 -35.88 -2.52
CA GLY A 101 -12.28 -35.35 -3.87
C GLY A 101 -13.12 -36.21 -4.80
N LEU A 102 -13.75 -37.28 -4.30
CA LEU A 102 -14.61 -38.18 -5.06
C LEU A 102 -15.99 -38.23 -4.40
N VAL A 103 -17.02 -37.91 -5.18
CA VAL A 103 -18.41 -37.92 -4.71
C VAL A 103 -18.97 -39.34 -4.77
N ASP A 104 -19.56 -39.83 -3.68
CA ASP A 104 -20.18 -41.15 -3.59
C ASP A 104 -19.20 -42.29 -3.95
N ASP A 105 -17.91 -42.20 -3.60
CA ASP A 105 -16.98 -43.31 -3.82
C ASP A 105 -17.25 -44.50 -2.89
N GLY A 106 -16.89 -45.71 -3.35
CA GLY A 106 -17.27 -46.95 -2.65
C GLY A 106 -18.78 -47.26 -2.67
N CYS A 107 -19.61 -46.38 -3.23
CA CYS A 107 -21.03 -46.61 -3.42
C CYS A 107 -21.32 -47.40 -4.70
N VAL A 108 -22.14 -48.45 -4.57
CA VAL A 108 -22.58 -49.25 -5.71
C VAL A 108 -23.60 -48.46 -6.52
N CYS A 109 -23.40 -48.41 -7.84
CA CYS A 109 -24.32 -47.79 -8.77
C CYS A 109 -24.64 -48.73 -9.96
N THR A 110 -25.68 -48.40 -10.72
CA THR A 110 -26.03 -49.15 -11.93
C THR A 110 -25.24 -48.60 -13.12
N PRO A 111 -24.41 -49.39 -13.83
CA PRO A 111 -23.64 -48.91 -14.96
C PRO A 111 -24.50 -48.16 -16.00
N GLY A 112 -24.06 -46.97 -16.40
CA GLY A 112 -24.78 -46.07 -17.30
C GLY A 112 -25.73 -45.08 -16.61
N ALA A 113 -25.99 -45.23 -15.30
CA ALA A 113 -26.70 -44.20 -14.53
C ALA A 113 -25.88 -42.91 -14.46
N THR A 114 -26.55 -41.77 -14.38
CA THR A 114 -25.91 -40.46 -14.19
C THR A 114 -26.55 -39.73 -13.01
N GLN A 115 -25.75 -38.99 -12.26
CA GLN A 115 -26.27 -38.09 -11.23
C GLN A 115 -25.47 -36.79 -11.19
N ARG A 116 -26.08 -35.75 -10.62
CA ARG A 116 -25.32 -34.56 -10.23
C ARG A 116 -24.33 -34.94 -9.14
N CYS A 117 -23.27 -34.17 -9.04
CA CYS A 117 -22.24 -34.31 -8.03
C CYS A 117 -21.65 -32.94 -7.73
N TYR A 118 -21.15 -32.79 -6.51
CA TYR A 118 -20.38 -31.62 -6.11
C TYR A 118 -19.44 -32.02 -4.98
N SER A 119 -18.14 -31.79 -5.18
CA SER A 119 -17.09 -32.15 -4.22
C SER A 119 -16.75 -31.03 -3.23
N GLY A 120 -17.36 -29.84 -3.39
CA GLY A 120 -17.22 -28.72 -2.44
C GLY A 120 -18.30 -28.70 -1.35
N GLU A 121 -18.44 -27.57 -0.65
CA GLU A 121 -19.46 -27.40 0.39
C GLU A 121 -20.88 -27.49 -0.21
N PRO A 122 -21.81 -28.28 0.36
CA PRO A 122 -23.13 -28.54 -0.23
C PRO A 122 -24.00 -27.31 -0.48
N ALA A 123 -23.71 -26.20 0.22
CA ALA A 123 -24.45 -24.94 0.10
C ALA A 123 -23.96 -24.05 -1.05
N GLN A 124 -22.78 -24.29 -1.62
CA GLN A 124 -22.16 -23.43 -2.63
C GLN A 124 -22.71 -23.56 -4.06
N PRO A 125 -23.04 -24.74 -4.59
CA PRO A 125 -23.34 -24.85 -6.01
C PRO A 125 -24.65 -24.12 -6.36
N GLY A 126 -24.58 -23.24 -7.35
CA GLY A 126 -25.66 -22.32 -7.73
C GLY A 126 -25.51 -20.91 -7.16
N HIS A 127 -24.49 -20.65 -6.33
CA HIS A 127 -24.05 -19.31 -5.95
C HIS A 127 -22.85 -18.90 -6.82
N GLY A 128 -22.86 -17.66 -7.31
CA GLY A 128 -21.75 -17.09 -8.05
C GLY A 128 -21.30 -17.95 -9.24
N ALA A 129 -20.00 -18.24 -9.28
CA ALA A 129 -19.38 -19.09 -10.28
C ALA A 129 -19.60 -20.60 -10.04
N CYS A 130 -19.98 -21.03 -8.83
CA CYS A 130 -20.04 -22.44 -8.48
C CYS A 130 -21.20 -23.17 -9.14
N ALA A 131 -20.91 -24.35 -9.67
CA ALA A 131 -21.85 -25.13 -10.44
C ALA A 131 -21.74 -26.63 -10.15
N TRP A 132 -22.89 -27.30 -10.19
CA TRP A 132 -22.98 -28.75 -10.14
C TRP A 132 -22.28 -29.39 -11.34
N GLY A 133 -21.52 -30.45 -11.09
CA GLY A 133 -21.05 -31.36 -12.13
C GLY A 133 -22.01 -32.52 -12.36
N THR A 134 -21.58 -33.46 -13.18
CA THR A 134 -22.26 -34.74 -13.43
C THR A 134 -21.26 -35.88 -13.37
N GLN A 135 -21.64 -36.94 -12.67
CA GLN A 135 -20.91 -38.20 -12.64
C GLN A 135 -21.71 -39.30 -13.32
N THR A 136 -20.99 -40.23 -13.95
CA THR A 136 -21.56 -41.37 -14.66
C THR A 136 -21.08 -42.65 -14.00
N CYS A 137 -22.00 -43.57 -13.75
CA CYS A 137 -21.66 -44.88 -13.22
C CYS A 137 -21.00 -45.71 -14.32
N THR A 138 -19.80 -46.18 -14.05
CA THR A 138 -19.00 -47.05 -14.94
C THR A 138 -18.92 -48.46 -14.38
N GLY A 139 -18.41 -49.42 -15.16
CA GLY A 139 -18.28 -50.82 -14.73
C GLY A 139 -19.29 -51.76 -15.40
N THR A 140 -19.43 -52.98 -14.85
CA THR A 140 -20.28 -54.03 -15.43
C THR A 140 -21.07 -54.77 -14.36
N GLY A 141 -22.36 -55.02 -14.64
CA GLY A 141 -23.24 -55.74 -13.72
C GLY A 141 -23.43 -54.99 -12.40
N GLU A 142 -23.27 -55.70 -11.28
CA GLU A 142 -23.48 -55.19 -9.92
C GLU A 142 -22.24 -54.45 -9.36
N PHE A 143 -21.13 -54.40 -10.10
CA PHE A 143 -19.88 -53.76 -9.68
C PHE A 143 -19.72 -52.36 -10.29
N GLY A 144 -20.81 -51.59 -10.34
CA GLY A 144 -20.78 -50.24 -10.87
C GLY A 144 -20.17 -49.26 -9.87
N THR A 145 -19.30 -48.37 -10.35
CA THR A 145 -18.64 -47.31 -9.57
C THR A 145 -18.82 -45.96 -10.23
N TRP A 146 -19.09 -44.93 -9.43
CA TRP A 146 -19.20 -43.57 -9.93
C TRP A 146 -17.86 -43.06 -10.47
N SER A 147 -17.91 -42.31 -11.57
CA SER A 147 -16.76 -41.58 -12.11
C SER A 147 -16.47 -40.33 -11.27
N ALA A 148 -15.33 -39.69 -11.52
CA ALA A 148 -15.09 -38.33 -11.04
C ALA A 148 -16.22 -37.38 -11.47
N CYS A 149 -16.44 -36.33 -10.69
CA CYS A 149 -17.44 -35.32 -10.97
C CYS A 149 -17.01 -34.43 -12.14
N ALA A 150 -17.66 -34.56 -13.29
CA ALA A 150 -17.29 -33.82 -14.49
C ALA A 150 -18.09 -32.52 -14.62
N GLY A 151 -17.40 -31.41 -14.86
CA GLY A 151 -18.02 -30.10 -15.13
C GLY A 151 -18.53 -29.37 -13.90
N GLU A 152 -18.16 -29.80 -12.69
CA GLU A 152 -18.36 -28.96 -11.51
C GLU A 152 -17.43 -27.73 -11.56
N THR A 153 -17.88 -26.65 -10.92
CA THR A 153 -17.05 -25.47 -10.67
C THR A 153 -17.01 -25.27 -9.17
N LEU A 154 -15.82 -25.47 -8.60
CA LEU A 154 -15.56 -25.32 -7.18
C LEU A 154 -15.22 -23.85 -6.85
N PRO A 155 -15.32 -23.46 -5.57
CA PRO A 155 -14.89 -22.15 -5.11
C PRO A 155 -13.44 -21.85 -5.48
N ALA A 156 -13.19 -20.61 -5.89
CA ALA A 156 -11.87 -20.04 -6.08
C ALA A 156 -11.76 -18.73 -5.30
N PRO A 157 -10.54 -18.24 -5.01
CA PRO A 157 -10.37 -16.90 -4.47
C PRO A 157 -11.01 -15.85 -5.39
N GLU A 158 -11.57 -14.79 -4.81
CA GLU A 158 -12.14 -13.67 -5.57
C GLU A 158 -11.14 -13.09 -6.56
N ALA A 159 -11.57 -13.01 -7.82
CA ALA A 159 -10.83 -12.40 -8.92
C ALA A 159 -11.18 -10.92 -9.11
N CYS A 160 -12.17 -10.42 -8.35
CA CYS A 160 -12.65 -9.05 -8.42
C CYS A 160 -13.19 -8.67 -9.80
N ASP A 161 -13.93 -9.59 -10.41
CA ASP A 161 -14.39 -9.56 -11.79
C ASP A 161 -15.92 -9.33 -11.92
N GLY A 162 -16.62 -9.10 -10.82
CA GLY A 162 -18.08 -8.96 -10.79
C GLY A 162 -18.80 -10.29 -10.52
N VAL A 163 -18.06 -11.37 -10.25
CA VAL A 163 -18.58 -12.71 -9.98
C VAL A 163 -18.12 -13.15 -8.60
N ASP A 164 -19.04 -13.66 -7.79
CA ASP A 164 -18.75 -14.39 -6.55
C ASP A 164 -18.00 -15.69 -6.91
N ASN A 165 -16.67 -15.68 -6.83
CA ASN A 165 -15.82 -16.80 -7.23
C ASN A 165 -15.68 -17.83 -6.10
N ASN A 166 -15.78 -17.40 -4.85
CA ASN A 166 -15.66 -18.24 -3.66
C ASN A 166 -17.01 -18.85 -3.21
N CYS A 167 -18.09 -18.40 -3.83
CA CYS A 167 -19.47 -18.87 -3.69
C CYS A 167 -20.01 -18.72 -2.25
N ASP A 168 -19.59 -17.66 -1.55
CA ASP A 168 -20.05 -17.34 -0.21
C ASP A 168 -21.32 -16.45 -0.19
N GLY A 169 -21.79 -16.03 -1.37
CA GLY A 169 -22.97 -15.20 -1.56
C GLY A 169 -22.70 -13.70 -1.55
N VAL A 170 -21.44 -13.28 -1.35
CA VAL A 170 -20.98 -11.92 -1.53
C VAL A 170 -20.16 -11.87 -2.82
N VAL A 171 -20.43 -10.86 -3.65
CA VAL A 171 -19.67 -10.66 -4.89
C VAL A 171 -18.45 -9.79 -4.57
N ASP A 172 -17.27 -10.27 -4.94
CA ASP A 172 -16.01 -9.53 -4.91
C ASP A 172 -15.62 -8.98 -3.53
N GLU A 173 -15.81 -9.77 -2.47
CA GLU A 173 -15.32 -9.44 -1.13
C GLU A 173 -13.79 -9.56 -1.03
N GLY A 174 -13.19 -8.77 -0.13
CA GLY A 174 -11.73 -8.71 -0.04
C GLY A 174 -11.02 -8.05 -1.23
N CYS A 175 -11.77 -7.59 -2.24
CA CYS A 175 -11.23 -6.81 -3.34
C CYS A 175 -10.66 -5.48 -2.84
N ARG A 176 -9.43 -5.21 -3.25
CA ARG A 176 -8.65 -4.07 -2.79
C ARG A 176 -8.14 -3.25 -3.96
N ALA A 177 -7.84 -2.00 -3.64
CA ALA A 177 -6.89 -1.22 -4.40
C ALA A 177 -5.56 -1.26 -3.65
N CYS A 178 -4.46 -1.44 -4.37
CA CYS A 178 -3.16 -1.63 -3.75
C CYS A 178 -2.05 -1.00 -4.58
N ILE A 179 -1.03 -0.46 -3.91
CA ILE A 179 0.17 0.07 -4.55
C ILE A 179 0.98 -1.08 -5.13
N GLU A 180 1.36 -0.94 -6.39
CA GLU A 180 2.38 -1.77 -7.01
C GLU A 180 3.75 -1.37 -6.45
N GLY A 181 4.47 -2.35 -5.92
CA GLY A 181 5.88 -2.16 -5.61
C GLY A 181 6.71 -2.20 -6.90
N THR A 182 7.76 -1.38 -6.96
CA THR A 182 8.87 -1.67 -7.88
C THR A 182 9.53 -3.01 -7.54
N ALA A 183 10.42 -3.53 -8.39
CA ALA A 183 11.18 -4.76 -8.10
C ALA A 183 11.97 -4.73 -6.77
N THR A 184 12.27 -3.53 -6.26
CA THR A 184 12.90 -3.32 -4.95
C THR A 184 11.89 -3.17 -3.79
N GLY A 185 10.60 -3.33 -4.08
CA GLY A 185 9.51 -3.03 -3.16
C GLY A 185 9.35 -1.55 -2.84
N ALA A 186 9.98 -0.61 -3.56
CA ALA A 186 9.75 0.82 -3.33
C ALA A 186 8.43 1.26 -4.00
N PRO A 187 7.50 1.93 -3.29
CA PRO A 187 6.23 2.37 -3.87
C PRO A 187 6.37 3.62 -4.75
N TRP A 188 7.48 4.36 -4.63
CA TRP A 188 7.73 5.60 -5.36
C TRP A 188 8.99 5.50 -6.21
N GLN A 189 8.98 6.23 -7.32
CA GLN A 189 10.16 6.53 -8.12
C GLN A 189 10.31 8.04 -8.29
N ILE A 190 11.55 8.51 -8.45
CA ILE A 190 11.88 9.92 -8.70
C ILE A 190 12.65 10.07 -10.01
N ASN A 191 12.38 11.16 -10.73
CA ASN A 191 13.09 11.58 -11.94
C ASN A 191 13.42 13.08 -11.88
N ARG A 192 14.67 13.44 -12.21
CA ARG A 192 15.23 14.80 -12.14
C ARG A 192 15.87 15.25 -13.47
N THR A 193 15.58 14.57 -14.59
CA THR A 193 16.38 14.72 -15.81
C THR A 193 16.10 16.00 -16.60
N MET A 194 15.01 16.73 -16.31
CA MET A 194 14.64 17.93 -17.07
C MET A 194 15.57 19.11 -16.79
N GLY A 195 16.10 19.24 -15.57
CA GLY A 195 16.89 20.39 -15.13
C GLY A 195 16.07 21.69 -15.05
N PRO A 196 16.72 22.84 -14.74
CA PRO A 196 16.05 24.13 -14.62
C PRO A 196 15.68 24.71 -15.99
N VAL A 197 14.52 25.36 -16.06
CA VAL A 197 13.96 25.99 -17.25
C VAL A 197 13.73 27.47 -16.97
N CYS A 198 14.28 28.36 -17.80
CA CYS A 198 13.91 29.76 -17.76
C CYS A 198 12.58 29.96 -18.50
N PHE A 199 11.60 30.59 -17.85
CA PHE A 199 10.23 30.72 -18.39
C PHE A 199 10.11 31.76 -19.50
N GLY A 200 11.08 32.67 -19.62
CA GLY A 200 11.03 33.80 -20.56
C GLY A 200 9.98 34.87 -20.20
N ARG A 201 9.34 34.71 -19.05
CA ARG A 201 8.42 35.65 -18.40
C ARG A 201 8.53 35.51 -16.89
N SER A 202 8.05 36.49 -16.16
CA SER A 202 7.92 36.43 -14.70
C SER A 202 6.50 36.06 -14.31
N PHE A 203 6.35 35.23 -13.29
CA PHE A 203 5.10 35.02 -12.59
C PHE A 203 5.04 35.89 -11.33
N THR A 204 3.87 35.95 -10.71
CA THR A 204 3.63 36.79 -9.52
C THR A 204 3.37 35.97 -8.26
N THR A 205 3.32 34.64 -8.37
CA THR A 205 2.94 33.74 -7.29
C THR A 205 3.66 32.41 -7.50
N HIS A 206 4.18 31.86 -6.42
CA HIS A 206 4.84 30.56 -6.44
C HIS A 206 3.87 29.44 -6.80
N GLY A 207 4.31 28.50 -7.62
CA GLY A 207 3.50 27.37 -8.05
C GLY A 207 2.29 27.78 -8.88
N ASP A 208 2.41 28.83 -9.71
CA ASP A 208 1.34 29.24 -10.62
C ASP A 208 1.01 28.08 -11.57
N PRO A 209 -0.28 27.68 -11.75
CA PRO A 209 -0.64 26.59 -12.64
C PRO A 209 -0.04 26.70 -14.06
N ALA A 210 0.15 27.92 -14.57
CA ALA A 210 0.74 28.16 -15.88
C ALA A 210 2.27 27.98 -15.95
N GLU A 211 2.96 27.78 -14.82
CA GLU A 211 4.35 27.31 -14.77
C GLU A 211 4.43 25.81 -15.09
N PHE A 212 3.47 25.03 -14.62
CA PHE A 212 3.41 23.58 -14.84
C PHE A 212 3.10 23.18 -16.30
N GLU A 213 2.66 24.12 -17.13
CA GLU A 213 2.51 23.94 -18.58
C GLU A 213 3.87 23.84 -19.30
N LEU A 214 4.95 24.30 -18.65
CA LEU A 214 6.33 24.15 -19.15
C LEU A 214 6.96 22.82 -18.72
N ALA A 215 6.32 22.08 -17.81
CA ALA A 215 6.80 20.80 -17.34
C ALA A 215 6.58 19.71 -18.41
N ALA A 216 7.54 18.80 -18.53
CA ALA A 216 7.46 17.64 -19.41
C ALA A 216 7.50 16.37 -18.57
N ILE A 217 6.32 15.85 -18.20
CA ILE A 217 6.21 14.62 -17.41
C ILE A 217 6.89 13.47 -18.18
N PRO A 218 7.93 12.84 -17.63
CA PRO A 218 8.61 11.74 -18.30
C PRO A 218 7.65 10.58 -18.56
N ALA A 219 7.84 9.89 -19.69
CA ALA A 219 7.13 8.64 -19.94
C ALA A 219 7.42 7.63 -18.82
N GLU A 220 6.49 6.70 -18.60
CA GLU A 220 6.56 5.73 -17.51
C GLU A 220 7.89 4.96 -17.49
N ALA A 221 8.28 4.45 -18.66
CA ALA A 221 9.50 3.68 -18.86
C ALA A 221 10.72 4.53 -19.27
N ALA A 222 10.64 5.86 -19.13
CA ALA A 222 11.76 6.73 -19.48
C ALA A 222 12.99 6.43 -18.61
N ALA A 223 14.18 6.61 -19.18
CA ALA A 223 15.40 6.62 -18.39
C ALA A 223 15.36 7.76 -17.35
N GLY A 224 16.00 7.55 -16.20
CA GLY A 224 16.09 8.56 -15.13
C GLY A 224 15.13 8.36 -13.96
N TRP A 225 14.20 7.41 -14.05
CA TRP A 225 13.45 6.95 -12.88
C TRP A 225 14.33 6.10 -11.96
N SER A 226 14.43 6.49 -10.69
CA SER A 226 15.09 5.72 -9.64
C SER A 226 14.15 5.47 -8.47
N ALA A 227 14.22 4.28 -7.86
CA ALA A 227 13.41 3.93 -6.71
C ALA A 227 13.66 4.85 -5.50
N VAL A 228 12.58 5.22 -4.80
CA VAL A 228 12.61 5.91 -3.52
C VAL A 228 12.26 4.88 -2.44
N ALA A 229 13.24 4.50 -1.61
CA ALA A 229 13.10 3.40 -0.67
C ALA A 229 12.00 3.63 0.41
N ALA A 230 11.66 4.89 0.68
CA ALA A 230 10.65 5.26 1.64
C ALA A 230 9.22 5.06 1.10
N THR A 231 8.28 4.78 2.00
CA THR A 231 6.85 4.68 1.67
C THR A 231 6.17 6.04 1.53
N THR A 232 6.83 7.09 1.99
CA THR A 232 6.43 8.49 1.93
C THR A 232 7.54 9.25 1.21
N ILE A 233 7.19 10.25 0.40
CA ILE A 233 8.21 11.12 -0.20
C ILE A 233 8.60 12.18 0.83
N ASP A 234 9.86 12.14 1.25
CA ASP A 234 10.53 13.20 2.01
C ASP A 234 11.78 13.61 1.22
N PHE A 235 11.59 14.55 0.30
CA PHE A 235 12.60 15.05 -0.63
C PHE A 235 13.04 16.45 -0.22
N SER A 236 14.35 16.64 -0.09
CA SER A 236 14.97 17.94 0.15
C SER A 236 16.32 17.98 -0.54
N GLN A 237 16.55 19.02 -1.37
CA GLN A 237 17.82 19.28 -2.05
C GLN A 237 18.00 20.79 -2.28
N ASP A 238 19.22 21.20 -2.59
CA ASP A 238 19.49 22.55 -3.06
C ASP A 238 18.84 22.78 -4.44
N SER A 239 18.34 23.99 -4.69
CA SER A 239 17.83 24.42 -5.99
C SER A 239 18.94 24.54 -7.03
N ALA A 240 18.73 23.99 -8.23
CA ALA A 240 19.62 24.19 -9.38
C ALA A 240 19.37 25.52 -10.12
N LEU A 241 18.38 26.32 -9.70
CA LEU A 241 18.16 27.69 -10.17
C LEU A 241 19.19 28.66 -9.58
N CYS A 242 19.82 28.32 -8.47
CA CYS A 242 20.79 29.18 -7.82
C CYS A 242 22.00 29.51 -8.73
N GLY A 243 22.26 30.82 -8.90
CA GLY A 243 23.32 31.33 -9.77
C GLY A 243 22.99 31.34 -11.27
N ARG A 244 21.72 31.11 -11.64
CA ARG A 244 21.22 31.23 -13.04
C ARG A 244 20.70 32.64 -13.32
N SER A 245 20.54 32.98 -14.59
CA SER A 245 20.00 34.28 -15.03
C SER A 245 18.47 34.40 -14.92
N CYS A 246 17.78 33.30 -14.61
CA CYS A 246 16.33 33.23 -14.42
C CYS A 246 16.03 32.81 -12.99
N GLU A 247 16.24 33.76 -12.08
CA GLU A 247 16.01 33.58 -10.64
C GLU A 247 14.50 33.62 -10.32
N CYS A 248 14.17 33.72 -9.04
CA CYS A 248 12.83 33.58 -8.46
C CYS A 248 11.68 34.09 -9.33
N LEU A 249 10.69 33.22 -9.57
CA LEU A 249 9.50 33.43 -10.42
C LEU A 249 9.78 33.64 -11.93
N ASN A 250 11.03 33.54 -12.38
CA ASN A 250 11.43 33.67 -13.80
C ASN A 250 11.95 32.36 -14.40
N GLY A 251 12.17 31.35 -13.57
CA GLY A 251 12.57 30.01 -13.97
C GLY A 251 12.05 28.98 -12.97
N GLY A 252 12.10 27.71 -13.36
CA GLY A 252 11.58 26.61 -12.57
C GLY A 252 12.43 25.36 -12.73
N GLU A 253 12.65 24.64 -11.64
CA GLU A 253 13.23 23.31 -11.64
C GLU A 253 12.16 22.27 -11.31
N PHE A 254 11.93 21.35 -12.24
CA PHE A 254 10.92 20.31 -12.09
C PHE A 254 11.53 19.00 -11.59
N THR A 255 10.96 18.46 -10.51
CA THR A 255 11.24 17.10 -10.04
C THR A 255 9.96 16.27 -10.12
N TYR A 256 10.07 15.07 -10.68
CA TYR A 256 8.91 14.20 -10.89
C TYR A 256 8.96 13.02 -9.95
N PHE A 257 7.82 12.69 -9.35
CA PHE A 257 7.63 11.46 -8.60
C PHE A 257 6.50 10.67 -9.22
N GLN A 258 6.64 9.35 -9.28
CA GLN A 258 5.55 8.49 -9.73
C GLN A 258 5.33 7.30 -8.81
N THR A 259 4.08 6.91 -8.70
CA THR A 259 3.63 5.67 -8.07
C THR A 259 2.53 5.05 -8.91
N PHE A 260 2.29 3.76 -8.71
CA PHE A 260 1.31 2.97 -9.42
C PHE A 260 0.45 2.22 -8.42
N PHE A 261 -0.82 2.09 -8.72
CA PHE A 261 -1.73 1.26 -7.94
C PHE A 261 -2.77 0.63 -8.85
N GLU A 262 -3.13 -0.60 -8.50
CA GLU A 262 -4.18 -1.35 -9.16
C GLU A 262 -5.51 -1.11 -8.44
N VAL A 263 -6.57 -0.98 -9.21
CA VAL A 263 -7.95 -0.90 -8.72
C VAL A 263 -8.73 -2.03 -9.34
N SER A 264 -9.18 -2.98 -8.51
CA SER A 264 -9.96 -4.10 -9.00
C SER A 264 -11.28 -3.65 -9.64
N ALA A 265 -11.84 -4.40 -10.60
CA ALA A 265 -12.97 -3.94 -11.40
C ALA A 265 -14.24 -3.64 -10.60
N SER A 266 -14.44 -4.39 -9.52
CA SER A 266 -15.52 -4.24 -8.56
C SER A 266 -15.26 -3.24 -7.43
N TYR A 267 -14.01 -2.76 -7.30
CA TYR A 267 -13.64 -1.85 -6.22
C TYR A 267 -14.25 -0.46 -6.43
N VAL A 268 -15.08 -0.03 -5.48
CA VAL A 268 -15.73 1.28 -5.53
C VAL A 268 -14.81 2.37 -4.98
N VAL A 269 -14.26 3.19 -5.87
CA VAL A 269 -13.51 4.39 -5.52
C VAL A 269 -14.48 5.53 -5.17
N ARG A 270 -14.60 5.84 -3.86
CA ARG A 270 -15.47 6.89 -3.32
C ARG A 270 -14.76 8.22 -3.14
N SER A 271 -13.46 8.17 -2.84
CA SER A 271 -12.62 9.36 -2.69
C SER A 271 -11.16 8.99 -2.98
N LEU A 272 -10.42 9.89 -3.62
CA LEU A 272 -8.96 9.83 -3.69
C LEU A 272 -8.39 11.23 -3.50
N THR A 273 -7.52 11.41 -2.52
CA THR A 273 -6.76 12.65 -2.34
C THR A 273 -5.28 12.35 -2.27
N VAL A 274 -4.46 13.34 -2.59
CA VAL A 274 -3.02 13.30 -2.33
C VAL A 274 -2.70 14.36 -1.29
N SER A 275 -2.24 13.92 -0.12
CA SER A 275 -1.78 14.81 0.94
C SER A 275 -0.27 14.98 0.85
N MET A 276 0.21 16.19 1.09
CA MET A 276 1.61 16.61 1.11
C MET A 276 1.81 17.41 2.39
N GLY A 277 2.77 16.99 3.22
CA GLY A 277 3.06 17.64 4.49
C GLY A 277 3.76 18.99 4.33
N ALA A 278 4.66 19.09 3.36
CA ALA A 278 5.32 20.33 2.98
C ALA A 278 5.55 20.37 1.46
N VAL A 279 5.45 21.57 0.89
CA VAL A 279 5.71 21.89 -0.52
C VAL A 279 6.39 23.26 -0.53
N ASP A 280 7.57 23.39 -1.17
CA ASP A 280 8.32 24.66 -1.19
C ASP A 280 7.64 25.73 -2.03
N ASP A 281 7.49 25.52 -3.35
CA ASP A 281 6.80 26.51 -4.21
C ASP A 281 5.47 25.95 -4.70
N GLY A 282 5.51 24.78 -5.35
CA GLY A 282 4.29 24.13 -5.80
C GLY A 282 4.43 22.67 -6.21
N ALA A 283 3.30 21.98 -6.24
CA ALA A 283 3.18 20.64 -6.77
C ALA A 283 1.88 20.46 -7.56
N ARG A 284 1.93 19.69 -8.65
CA ARG A 284 0.76 19.28 -9.44
C ARG A 284 0.64 17.76 -9.43
N VAL A 285 -0.55 17.26 -9.11
CA VAL A 285 -0.90 15.85 -9.28
C VAL A 285 -1.50 15.62 -10.67
N THR A 286 -0.97 14.62 -11.38
CA THR A 286 -1.51 14.15 -12.68
C THR A 286 -1.81 12.67 -12.61
N VAL A 287 -3.03 12.28 -13.00
CA VAL A 287 -3.51 10.90 -13.04
C VAL A 287 -3.42 10.37 -14.46
N PHE A 288 -2.84 9.18 -14.63
CA PHE A 288 -2.81 8.44 -15.89
C PHE A 288 -3.42 7.05 -15.68
N ASN A 289 -4.20 6.60 -16.65
CA ASN A 289 -4.76 5.25 -16.78
C ASN A 289 -5.34 5.10 -18.19
N ASP A 290 -5.99 3.97 -18.48
CA ASP A 290 -6.60 3.72 -19.79
C ASP A 290 -7.69 4.74 -20.19
N ARG A 291 -8.36 5.36 -19.21
CA ARG A 291 -9.32 6.45 -19.45
C ARG A 291 -8.63 7.80 -19.70
N HIS A 292 -7.42 7.98 -19.17
CA HIS A 292 -6.64 9.21 -19.24
C HIS A 292 -5.19 8.94 -19.70
N PRO A 293 -4.99 8.45 -20.94
CA PRO A 293 -3.66 8.05 -21.41
C PRO A 293 -2.68 9.24 -21.58
N ALA A 294 -3.21 10.44 -21.83
CA ALA A 294 -2.44 11.67 -21.91
C ALA A 294 -2.20 12.33 -20.54
N GLY A 295 -2.75 11.76 -19.46
CA GLY A 295 -2.78 12.36 -18.14
C GLY A 295 -3.94 13.35 -17.99
N VAL A 296 -4.44 13.48 -16.75
CA VAL A 296 -5.44 14.47 -16.37
C VAL A 296 -5.05 15.12 -15.05
N SER A 297 -5.21 16.44 -14.97
CA SER A 297 -5.00 17.22 -13.75
C SER A 297 -6.18 18.17 -13.59
N ASP A 298 -6.84 18.12 -12.44
CA ASP A 298 -7.95 19.00 -12.09
C ASP A 298 -7.41 20.34 -11.54
N PRO A 299 -8.15 21.46 -11.62
CA PRO A 299 -7.74 22.69 -10.93
C PRO A 299 -7.46 22.50 -9.43
N GLY A 300 -8.12 21.55 -8.76
CA GLY A 300 -7.87 21.19 -7.36
C GLY A 300 -6.73 20.19 -7.13
N ALA A 301 -6.01 19.79 -8.19
CA ALA A 301 -4.86 18.89 -8.11
C ALA A 301 -3.53 19.63 -7.84
N TYR A 302 -3.56 20.95 -7.71
CA TYR A 302 -2.41 21.80 -7.43
C TYR A 302 -2.32 22.07 -5.91
N VAL A 303 -1.12 21.96 -5.36
CA VAL A 303 -0.80 22.28 -3.98
C VAL A 303 0.32 23.31 -4.00
N GLN A 304 0.05 24.49 -3.45
CA GLN A 304 1.00 25.60 -3.37
C GLN A 304 1.45 25.79 -1.92
N ILE A 305 2.58 26.47 -1.74
CA ILE A 305 3.03 26.94 -0.44
C ILE A 305 1.94 27.73 0.29
N GLY A 306 1.79 27.47 1.60
CA GLY A 306 0.75 28.08 2.44
C GLY A 306 -0.68 27.59 2.16
N GLY A 307 -0.86 26.62 1.25
CA GLY A 307 -2.13 25.96 0.98
C GLY A 307 -2.52 24.90 2.02
N THR A 308 -3.57 24.14 1.73
CA THR A 308 -4.09 23.07 2.61
C THR A 308 -3.19 21.84 2.66
N GLY A 309 -2.17 21.76 1.81
CA GLY A 309 -1.30 20.58 1.66
C GLY A 309 -2.04 19.36 1.10
N THR A 310 -3.28 19.46 0.61
CA THR A 310 -4.03 18.30 0.10
C THR A 310 -4.82 18.68 -1.14
N THR A 311 -4.85 17.81 -2.14
CA THR A 311 -5.66 18.01 -3.33
C THR A 311 -7.16 17.97 -3.02
N THR A 312 -7.99 18.42 -3.96
CA THR A 312 -9.41 18.03 -4.00
C THR A 312 -9.55 16.52 -4.20
N ASP A 313 -10.79 16.03 -4.12
CA ASP A 313 -11.11 14.65 -4.47
C ASP A 313 -10.93 14.40 -5.97
N LEU A 314 -10.05 13.46 -6.30
CA LEU A 314 -9.68 13.02 -7.62
C LEU A 314 -10.32 11.67 -8.00
N ALA A 315 -11.19 11.09 -7.15
CA ALA A 315 -11.82 9.78 -7.37
C ALA A 315 -12.40 9.59 -8.78
N ARG A 316 -13.02 10.63 -9.33
CA ARG A 316 -13.64 10.59 -10.67
C ARG A 316 -12.67 10.29 -11.82
N TYR A 317 -11.37 10.50 -11.60
CA TYR A 317 -10.32 10.24 -12.59
C TYR A 317 -9.72 8.85 -12.47
N ILE A 318 -10.03 8.11 -11.41
CA ILE A 318 -9.52 6.75 -11.18
C ILE A 318 -10.36 5.74 -11.97
N ALA A 319 -9.71 4.76 -12.57
CA ALA A 319 -10.35 3.71 -13.36
C ALA A 319 -10.02 2.32 -12.79
N PRO A 320 -10.86 1.31 -13.02
CA PRO A 320 -10.45 -0.09 -12.91
C PRO A 320 -9.14 -0.37 -13.66
N GLY A 321 -8.36 -1.30 -13.13
CA GLY A 321 -7.02 -1.62 -13.58
C GLY A 321 -5.96 -0.65 -13.06
N ARG A 322 -4.89 -0.50 -13.84
CA ARG A 322 -3.70 0.22 -13.44
C ARG A 322 -3.87 1.73 -13.47
N ASN A 323 -3.52 2.38 -12.38
CA ASN A 323 -3.48 3.84 -12.26
C ASN A 323 -2.06 4.28 -11.92
N ARG A 324 -1.60 5.34 -12.58
CA ARG A 324 -0.33 6.00 -12.32
C ARG A 324 -0.60 7.41 -11.82
N ILE A 325 -0.05 7.75 -10.67
CA ILE A 325 -0.04 9.12 -10.15
C ILE A 325 1.36 9.68 -10.36
N VAL A 326 1.43 10.88 -10.96
CA VAL A 326 2.65 11.66 -11.05
C VAL A 326 2.50 12.94 -10.23
N ILE A 327 3.44 13.17 -9.30
CA ILE A 327 3.64 14.46 -8.65
C ILE A 327 4.69 15.21 -9.48
N THR A 328 4.31 16.36 -10.04
CA THR A 328 5.28 17.33 -10.59
C THR A 328 5.56 18.33 -9.49
N HIS A 329 6.73 18.28 -8.88
CA HIS A 329 7.20 19.29 -7.94
C HIS A 329 7.91 20.40 -8.72
N LEU A 330 7.58 21.64 -8.40
CA LEU A 330 8.18 22.84 -8.95
C LEU A 330 8.87 23.60 -7.82
N ASP A 331 10.12 23.95 -8.11
CA ASP A 331 10.94 24.92 -7.37
C ASP A 331 11.16 26.09 -8.34
N ASP A 332 10.47 27.20 -8.14
CA ASP A 332 10.51 28.40 -8.99
C ASP A 332 11.41 29.51 -8.43
N CYS A 333 12.06 29.25 -7.29
CA CYS A 333 13.01 30.17 -6.67
C CYS A 333 14.35 29.53 -6.30
N CYS A 334 15.38 30.35 -6.13
CA CYS A 334 16.66 29.90 -5.58
C CYS A 334 16.53 29.77 -4.06
N SER A 335 15.84 28.71 -3.64
CA SER A 335 15.63 28.28 -2.26
C SER A 335 16.01 26.80 -2.11
N HIS A 336 15.60 26.17 -1.02
CA HIS A 336 15.70 24.73 -0.88
C HIS A 336 14.42 24.09 -1.38
N ARG A 337 14.51 23.24 -2.39
CA ARG A 337 13.35 22.50 -2.90
C ARG A 337 12.97 21.38 -1.95
N GLU A 338 11.81 21.52 -1.31
CA GLU A 338 11.28 20.57 -0.35
C GLU A 338 9.90 20.04 -0.77
N LEU A 339 9.76 18.71 -0.76
CA LEU A 339 8.48 18.01 -0.85
C LEU A 339 8.46 16.89 0.17
N ALA A 340 7.65 17.04 1.21
CA ALA A 340 7.62 16.10 2.34
C ALA A 340 6.23 15.53 2.60
N GLY A 341 6.18 14.35 3.21
CA GLY A 341 4.94 13.76 3.70
C GLY A 341 3.95 13.32 2.61
N VAL A 342 4.37 13.08 1.37
CA VAL A 342 3.42 12.75 0.29
C VAL A 342 2.78 11.39 0.49
N ARG A 343 1.44 11.35 0.51
CA ARG A 343 0.62 10.14 0.64
C ARG A 343 -0.56 10.17 -0.31
N VAL A 344 -0.85 9.04 -0.93
CA VAL A 344 -2.10 8.81 -1.65
C VAL A 344 -3.10 8.19 -0.67
N VAL A 345 -4.24 8.85 -0.50
CA VAL A 345 -5.32 8.44 0.40
C VAL A 345 -6.52 8.04 -0.44
N LEU A 346 -6.88 6.76 -0.39
CA LEU A 346 -8.02 6.21 -1.12
C LEU A 346 -9.07 5.76 -0.13
N ASN A 347 -10.32 6.19 -0.33
CA ASN A 347 -11.45 5.86 0.53
C ASN A 347 -11.20 6.15 2.03
N GLY A 348 -10.40 7.19 2.32
CA GLY A 348 -10.05 7.62 3.67
C GLY A 348 -8.88 6.87 4.32
N GLY A 349 -8.30 5.87 3.65
CA GLY A 349 -7.14 5.11 4.13
C GLY A 349 -5.90 5.26 3.24
N PRO A 350 -4.70 4.98 3.75
CA PRO A 350 -3.53 4.83 2.89
C PRO A 350 -3.71 3.63 1.97
N LEU A 351 -3.14 3.69 0.77
CA LEU A 351 -3.04 2.50 -0.06
C LEU A 351 -2.05 1.50 0.57
N GLU A 352 -2.44 0.23 0.62
CA GLU A 352 -1.59 -0.88 1.06
C GLU A 352 -0.88 -1.52 -0.13
N ARG A 353 0.16 -2.32 0.12
CA ARG A 353 0.84 -3.05 -0.97
C ARG A 353 -0.03 -4.17 -1.51
N CYS A 354 0.14 -4.46 -2.80
CA CYS A 354 -0.42 -5.67 -3.37
C CYS A 354 0.22 -6.92 -2.69
N PRO A 355 -0.55 -8.01 -2.53
CA PRO A 355 -0.13 -9.24 -1.83
C PRO A 355 0.99 -9.98 -2.52
#